data_AF-A0A212CEH9-F1
#
_entry.id   AF-A0A212CEH9-F1
#
_cell.length_a   1.000
_cell.length_b   1.000
_cell.length_c   1.000
_cell.angle_alpha   90.00
_cell.angle_beta   90.00
_cell.angle_gamma   90.00
#
_symmetry.space_group_name_H-M   'P 1'
#
loop_
_entity.id
_entity.type
_entity.pdbx_description
1 polymer ?
#
loop_
_entity_poly.entity_id
_entity_poly.type
_entity_poly.pdbx_seq_one_letter_code
_entity_poly.pdbx_strand_id
1 'polypeptide(L)' 'MTVLDTCFSAVTMRQFDHPHIVKLIGVITENPVWIIMELCTLGEVPTPHLLHLHPQGSV' A
#
# COMPACT_ATOMS: atom_id res chain seq x y z
N MET A 1 21.91 3.09 3.80
CA MET A 1 21.64 2.53 2.45
C MET A 1 20.15 2.29 2.19
N THR A 2 19.28 2.27 3.20
CA THR A 2 17.83 1.99 3.03
C THR A 2 16.99 3.21 2.62
N VAL A 3 17.34 4.41 3.07
CA VAL A 3 16.51 5.61 2.90
C VAL A 3 16.46 6.15 1.46
N LEU A 4 17.58 6.09 0.74
CA LEU A 4 17.68 6.55 -0.65
C LEU A 4 16.89 5.65 -1.61
N ASP A 5 16.85 4.34 -1.34
CA ASP A 5 16.10 3.36 -2.12
C ASP A 5 14.57 3.57 -1.98
N THR A 6 14.11 3.85 -0.76
CA THR A 6 12.71 4.21 -0.50
C THR A 6 12.31 5.50 -1.24
N CYS A 7 13.21 6.50 -1.29
CA CYS A 7 12.95 7.74 -2.03
C CYS A 7 12.82 7.50 -3.54
N PHE A 8 13.63 6.62 -4.13
CA PHE A 8 13.52 6.30 -5.55
C PHE A 8 12.17 5.65 -5.89
N SER A 9 11.77 4.64 -5.12
CA SER A 9 10.44 4.02 -5.25
C SER A 9 9.32 5.05 -5.07
N ALA A 10 9.44 5.94 -4.07
CA ALA A 10 8.47 7.01 -3.83
C ALA A 10 8.38 8.02 -5.00
N VAL A 11 9.51 8.38 -5.61
CA VAL A 11 9.54 9.29 -6.78
C VAL A 11 8.84 8.64 -7.98
N THR A 12 9.04 7.35 -8.22
CA THR A 12 8.30 6.61 -9.26
C THR A 12 6.83 6.49 -8.91
N MET A 13 6.47 6.21 -7.65
CA MET A 13 5.08 6.13 -7.20
C MET A 13 4.33 7.47 -7.34
N ARG A 14 5.02 8.61 -7.20
CA ARG A 14 4.45 9.94 -7.45
C ARG A 14 4.10 10.21 -8.91
N GLN A 15 4.63 9.44 -9.86
CA GLN A 15 4.37 9.63 -11.29
C GLN A 15 3.08 8.96 -11.76
N PHE A 16 2.49 8.05 -10.97
CA PHE A 16 1.22 7.44 -11.31
C PHE A 16 0.07 8.39 -10.94
N ASP A 17 -0.55 8.98 -11.96
CA ASP A 17 -1.76 9.79 -11.84
C ASP A 17 -2.86 9.11 -12.66
N HIS A 18 -3.63 8.22 -12.01
CA HIS A 18 -4.73 7.50 -12.62
C HIS A 18 -5.87 7.38 -11.61
N PRO A 19 -7.14 7.57 -12.02
CA PRO A 19 -8.30 7.59 -11.11
C PRO A 19 -8.53 6.30 -10.28
N HIS A 20 -7.81 5.23 -10.57
CA HIS A 20 -7.90 3.94 -9.84
C HIS A 20 -6.60 3.58 -9.09
N ILE A 21 -5.59 4.46 -9.11
CA ILE A 21 -4.30 4.22 -8.43
C ILE A 21 -4.18 5.20 -7.29
N VAL A 22 -3.91 4.67 -6.09
CA VAL A 22 -3.76 5.48 -4.89
C VAL A 22 -2.52 6.37 -5.00
N LYS A 23 -2.72 7.67 -5.09
CA LYS A 23 -1.66 8.67 -5.24
C LYS A 23 -0.82 8.77 -3.97
N LEU A 24 0.50 8.69 -4.14
CA LEU A 24 1.46 8.98 -3.08
C LEU A 24 1.61 10.50 -2.92
N ILE A 25 1.25 11.02 -1.75
CA ILE A 25 1.34 12.45 -1.43
C ILE A 25 2.76 12.77 -0.91
N GLY A 26 3.32 11.93 -0.04
CA GLY A 26 4.67 12.13 0.48
C GLY A 26 5.20 11.00 1.34
N VAL A 27 6.47 11.10 1.70
CA VAL A 27 7.17 10.17 2.58
C VAL A 27 7.98 11.00 3.58
N ILE A 28 7.89 10.66 4.86
CA ILE A 28 8.76 11.19 5.91
C ILE A 28 9.78 10.11 6.21
N THR A 29 11.05 10.43 5.99
CA THR A 29 12.16 9.47 6.11
C THR A 29 12.88 9.54 7.45
N GLU A 30 12.53 10.48 8.31
CA GLU A 30 12.95 10.49 9.71
C GLU A 30 12.33 9.32 10.46
N ASN A 31 13.11 8.67 11.33
CA ASN A 31 12.64 7.48 12.03
C ASN A 31 11.60 7.85 13.11
N PRO A 32 10.40 7.26 13.10
CA PRO A 32 9.93 6.18 12.23
C PRO A 32 9.46 6.66 10.84
N VAL A 33 9.74 5.89 9.79
CA VAL A 33 9.39 6.24 8.41
C VAL A 33 7.87 6.25 8.22
N TRP A 34 7.33 7.31 7.60
CA TRP A 34 5.89 7.45 7.29
C TRP A 34 5.64 7.58 5.79
N ILE A 35 4.52 7.01 5.33
CA ILE A 35 4.04 7.12 3.95
C ILE A 35 2.67 7.79 3.99
N ILE A 36 2.53 8.92 3.30
CA ILE A 36 1.29 9.69 3.17
C ILE A 36 0.70 9.44 1.78
N MET A 37 -0.50 8.87 1.74
CA MET A 37 -1.23 8.54 0.51
C MET A 37 -2.63 9.17 0.53
N GLU A 38 -3.29 9.23 -0.63
CA GLU A 38 -4.70 9.60 -0.66
C GLU A 38 -5.57 8.55 0.08
N LEU A 39 -6.66 9.03 0.68
CA LEU A 39 -7.57 8.16 1.43
C LEU A 39 -8.55 7.47 0.46
N CYS A 40 -8.46 6.15 0.33
CA CYS A 40 -9.47 5.36 -0.36
C CYS A 40 -10.63 5.03 0.59
N THR A 41 -11.82 5.56 0.29
CA THR A 41 -13.04 5.35 1.09
C THR A 41 -13.57 3.92 1.07
N LEU A 42 -13.14 3.10 0.11
CA LEU A 42 -13.60 1.72 -0.07
C LEU A 42 -12.78 0.68 0.71
N GLY A 43 -11.77 1.10 1.48
CA GLY A 43 -10.94 0.19 2.28
C GLY A 43 -10.22 -0.85 1.43
N GLU A 44 -9.78 -1.94 2.07
CA GLU A 44 -9.24 -3.09 1.37
C GLU A 44 -10.33 -3.81 0.57
N VAL A 45 -10.00 -4.31 -0.62
CA VAL A 45 -10.89 -5.22 -1.34
C VAL A 45 -11.00 -6.50 -0.50
N PRO A 46 -12.18 -6.83 0.08
CA PRO A 46 -12.34 -8.07 0.80
C PRO A 46 -12.09 -9.18 -0.21
N THR A 47 -11.08 -10.01 -0.01
CA THR A 47 -10.73 -11.09 -0.94
C THR A 47 -11.82 -12.16 -0.86
N PRO A 48 -12.81 -12.19 -1.79
CA PRO A 48 -13.94 -13.12 -1.66
C PRO A 48 -13.52 -14.56 -1.98
N HIS A 49 -12.34 -14.73 -2.58
CA HIS A 49 -11.80 -16.02 -3.03
C HIS A 49 -10.74 -16.63 -2.10
N LEU A 50 -10.22 -15.93 -1.09
CA LEU A 50 -9.27 -16.52 -0.14
C LEU A 50 -9.93 -17.26 1.03
N LEU A 51 -11.21 -17.01 1.30
CA LEU A 51 -11.98 -17.74 2.31
C LEU A 51 -12.37 -19.17 1.89
N HIS A 52 -12.07 -19.58 0.64
CA HIS A 52 -12.21 -20.97 0.19
C HIS A 52 -10.97 -21.82 0.43
N LEU A 53 -9.83 -21.25 0.83
CA LEU A 53 -8.67 -22.01 1.28
C LEU A 53 -8.72 -22.16 2.81
N HIS A 54 -9.54 -23.14 3.20
CA HIS A 54 -9.68 -23.76 4.52
C HIS A 54 -10.70 -23.12 5.50
N PRO A 55 -11.82 -23.84 5.70
CA PRO A 55 -11.98 -24.50 6.98
C PRO A 55 -12.50 -25.93 6.81
N GLN A 56 -11.62 -26.93 6.87
CA GLN A 56 -12.03 -28.24 7.39
C GLN A 56 -11.45 -28.33 8.80
N GLY A 57 -12.27 -27.96 9.78
CA GLY A 57 -12.04 -28.44 11.13
C GLY A 57 -12.08 -29.97 11.13
N SER A 58 -11.18 -30.59 11.86
CA SER A 58 -11.34 -31.96 12.33
C SER A 58 -10.64 -32.04 13.69
N VAL A 59 -11.52 -32.16 14.70
CA VAL A 59 -11.38 -32.76 16.03
C VAL A 59 -10.00 -32.98 16.63
#